data_AF-A0A7V9DT26-F1
#
_entry.id   AF-A0A7V9DT26-F1
#
_cell.length_a   1.000
_cell.length_b   1.000
_cell.length_c   1.000
_cell.angle_alpha   90.00
_cell.angle_beta   90.00
_cell.angle_gamma   90.00
#
_symmetry.space_group_name_H-M   'P 1'
#
loop_
_entity.id
_entity.type
_entity.pdbx_description
1 polymer ?
#
loop_
_entity_poly.entity_id
_entity_poly.type
_entity_poly.pdbx_seq_one_letter_code
_entity_poly.pdbx_strand_id
1 'polypeptide(L)'
;MRPGPAALQHSLRVGGLAPVLLACLLCTAGVASLAGRADVSTLLLVRVSLMVMAASVAGTIGDTIAVLSDACPVGRPRQWLLRLMPALAVLALSWGCFVVAVGAAQPAAAGTVPWGGLTVELTAYTAVGLAAAAGRGRNHPDDSLLAGVAAVAALALLSVLPLLPQRWTLISYPGSPDWAAVHWRWAALAAGAGLLAAWCFRDPATPTRLQPAGRR
;
A
#
# COMPACT_ATOMS: atom_id res chain seq x y z
N MET A 1 35.31 23.43 9.40
CA MET A 1 34.79 22.90 8.12
C MET A 1 33.27 22.89 8.19
N ARG A 2 32.56 23.68 7.38
CA ARG A 2 31.10 23.58 7.27
C ARG A 2 30.80 22.35 6.40
N PRO A 3 29.95 21.41 6.84
CA PRO A 3 29.53 20.31 5.97
C PRO A 3 28.88 20.91 4.72
N GLY A 4 29.30 20.46 3.54
CA GLY A 4 28.76 20.94 2.27
C GLY A 4 27.26 20.60 2.15
N PRO A 5 26.49 21.34 1.33
CA PRO A 5 25.03 21.16 1.19
C PRO A 5 24.60 19.73 0.80
N ALA A 6 25.50 18.91 0.25
CA ALA A 6 25.27 17.50 -0.03
C ALA A 6 25.14 16.63 1.24
N ALA A 7 25.77 17.01 2.36
CA ALA A 7 25.73 16.24 3.60
C ALA A 7 24.37 16.37 4.33
N LEU A 8 23.68 17.51 4.20
CA LEU A 8 22.34 17.73 4.76
C LEU A 8 21.24 17.01 3.98
N GLN A 9 21.44 16.75 2.68
CA GLN A 9 20.50 15.95 1.88
C GLN A 9 20.52 14.46 2.23
N HIS A 10 21.59 13.96 2.84
CA HIS A 10 21.67 12.58 3.31
C HIS A 10 20.94 12.33 4.64
N SER A 11 20.79 13.36 5.48
CA SER A 11 20.23 13.22 6.84
C SER A 11 18.70 13.18 6.88
N LEU A 12 18.01 13.65 5.83
CA LEU A 12 16.55 13.70 5.75
C LEU A 12 15.92 12.52 4.98
N ARG A 13 16.74 11.61 4.44
CA ARG A 13 16.23 10.37 3.82
C ARG A 13 16.02 9.32 4.89
N VAL A 14 15.01 9.52 5.75
CA VAL A 14 14.50 8.49 6.65
C VAL A 14 13.79 7.43 5.79
N GLY A 15 14.58 6.53 5.20
CA GLY A 15 14.10 5.52 4.26
C GLY A 15 13.44 4.31 4.92
N GLY A 16 12.53 3.70 4.18
CA GLY A 16 12.00 2.35 4.33
C GLY A 16 10.64 2.31 4.99
N LEU A 17 10.63 2.38 6.32
CA LEU A 17 9.46 2.04 7.15
C LEU A 17 8.89 3.22 7.94
N ALA A 18 9.66 4.30 8.13
CA ALA A 18 9.20 5.49 8.84
C ALA A 18 7.92 6.11 8.27
N PRO A 19 7.75 6.30 6.93
CA PRO A 19 6.50 6.83 6.40
C PRO A 19 5.32 5.86 6.61
N VAL A 20 5.56 4.55 6.58
CA VAL A 20 4.54 3.52 6.88
C VAL A 20 4.11 3.61 8.34
N LEU A 21 5.07 3.60 9.27
CA LEU A 21 4.80 3.72 10.70
C LEU A 21 4.09 5.02 11.04
N LEU A 22 4.54 6.15 10.49
CA LEU A 22 3.93 7.46 10.71
C LEU A 22 2.50 7.50 10.18
N ALA A 23 2.28 7.01 8.95
CA ALA A 23 0.95 6.89 8.36
C ALA A 23 0.02 6.04 9.23
N CYS A 24 0.47 4.85 9.65
CA CYS A 24 -0.27 3.95 10.53
C CYS A 24 -0.62 4.61 11.87
N LEU A 25 0.34 5.29 12.51
CA LEU A 25 0.14 5.97 13.80
C LEU A 25 -0.87 7.11 13.68
N LEU A 26 -0.72 7.99 12.68
CA LEU A 26 -1.63 9.11 12.45
C LEU A 26 -3.06 8.62 12.13
N CYS A 27 -3.18 7.59 11.31
CA CYS A 27 -4.48 6.97 11.00
C CYS A 27 -5.14 6.37 12.24
N THR A 28 -4.38 5.64 13.05
CA THR A 28 -4.90 5.02 14.28
C THR A 28 -5.32 6.08 15.29
N ALA A 29 -4.49 7.10 15.51
CA ALA A 29 -4.81 8.19 16.42
C ALA A 29 -6.04 9.00 15.96
N GLY A 30 -6.11 9.33 14.67
CA GLY A 30 -7.23 10.07 14.09
C GLY A 30 -8.56 9.33 14.24
N VAL A 31 -8.60 8.03 13.91
CA VAL A 31 -9.84 7.24 14.04
C VAL A 31 -10.18 6.97 15.51
N ALA A 32 -9.20 6.68 16.35
CA ALA A 32 -9.43 6.49 17.79
C ALA A 32 -10.01 7.76 18.45
N SER A 33 -9.62 8.96 18.00
CA SER A 33 -10.18 10.22 18.51
C SER A 33 -11.67 10.41 18.21
N LEU A 34 -12.20 9.67 17.23
CA LEU A 34 -13.58 9.70 16.79
C LEU A 34 -14.37 8.45 17.17
N ALA A 35 -13.71 7.48 17.81
CA ALA A 35 -14.36 6.27 18.29
C ALA A 35 -15.44 6.62 19.33
N GLY A 36 -16.61 5.99 19.19
CA GLY A 36 -17.83 6.36 19.91
C GLY A 36 -18.87 7.07 19.05
N ARG A 37 -18.49 7.62 17.88
CA ARG A 37 -19.42 8.16 16.87
C ARG A 37 -19.57 7.15 15.74
N ALA A 38 -20.50 6.19 15.88
CA ALA A 38 -20.78 5.18 14.85
C ALA A 38 -21.57 5.80 13.68
N ASP A 39 -20.94 6.70 12.93
CA ASP A 39 -21.54 7.40 11.79
C ASP A 39 -20.84 7.06 10.47
N VAL A 40 -21.42 7.53 9.37
CA VAL A 40 -20.86 7.40 8.01
C VAL A 40 -19.46 8.03 7.93
N SER A 41 -19.21 9.10 8.69
CA SER A 41 -17.93 9.80 8.74
C SER A 41 -16.81 8.89 9.26
N THR A 42 -17.05 8.13 10.32
CA THR A 42 -16.09 7.16 10.87
C THR A 42 -15.74 6.09 9.84
N LEU A 43 -16.71 5.56 9.09
CA LEU A 43 -16.43 4.59 8.02
C LEU A 43 -15.58 5.19 6.89
N LEU A 44 -15.88 6.43 6.47
CA LEU A 44 -15.09 7.12 5.45
C LEU A 44 -13.66 7.37 5.92
N LEU A 45 -13.48 7.78 7.17
CA LEU A 45 -12.15 7.98 7.77
C LEU A 45 -11.37 6.68 7.86
N VAL A 46 -11.99 5.58 8.27
CA VAL A 46 -11.38 4.25 8.24
C VAL A 46 -10.90 3.94 6.82
N ARG A 47 -11.74 4.12 5.79
CA ARG A 47 -11.36 3.87 4.39
C ARG A 47 -10.20 4.74 3.92
N VAL A 48 -10.22 6.03 4.25
CA VAL A 48 -9.09 6.94 3.95
C VAL A 48 -7.82 6.44 4.65
N SER A 49 -7.91 6.01 5.90
CA SER A 49 -6.80 5.39 6.62
C SER A 49 -6.30 4.12 5.93
N LEU A 50 -7.19 3.24 5.47
CA LEU A 50 -6.80 2.05 4.69
C LEU A 50 -6.01 2.44 3.45
N MET A 51 -6.49 3.44 2.70
CA MET A 51 -5.83 3.93 1.49
C MET A 51 -4.45 4.51 1.79
N VAL A 52 -4.32 5.31 2.85
CA VAL A 52 -3.05 5.91 3.27
C VAL A 52 -2.06 4.84 3.73
N MET A 53 -2.50 3.87 4.51
CA MET A 53 -1.68 2.73 4.93
C MET A 53 -1.23 1.90 3.72
N ALA A 54 -2.13 1.57 2.79
CA ALA A 54 -1.81 0.86 1.55
C ALA A 54 -0.83 1.64 0.66
N ALA A 55 -1.03 2.95 0.50
CA ALA A 55 -0.15 3.84 -0.24
C ALA A 55 1.26 3.86 0.35
N SER A 56 1.38 3.88 1.68
CA SER A 56 2.67 3.89 2.36
C SER A 56 3.47 2.61 2.07
N VAL A 57 2.80 1.44 2.08
CA VAL A 57 3.42 0.15 1.71
C VAL A 57 3.82 0.14 0.24
N ALA A 58 2.95 0.59 -0.66
CA ALA A 58 3.27 0.72 -2.08
C ALA A 58 4.40 1.72 -2.34
N GLY A 59 4.57 2.74 -1.50
CA GLY A 59 5.69 3.69 -1.58
C GLY A 59 7.04 3.05 -1.28
N THR A 60 7.09 2.00 -0.44
CA THR A 60 8.35 1.29 -0.11
C THR A 60 9.01 0.65 -1.33
N ILE A 61 8.22 0.38 -2.37
CA ILE A 61 8.71 -0.09 -3.66
C ILE A 61 9.64 0.93 -4.32
N GLY A 62 9.27 2.21 -4.26
CA GLY A 62 10.00 3.32 -4.88
C GLY A 62 11.08 3.92 -3.99
N ASP A 63 11.41 3.33 -2.84
CA ASP A 63 12.36 3.94 -1.93
C ASP A 63 13.83 3.62 -2.28
N THR A 64 14.67 4.61 -1.98
CA THR A 64 16.13 4.72 -2.10
C THR A 64 16.92 3.55 -1.52
N ILE A 65 16.33 2.68 -0.68
CA ILE A 65 16.97 1.42 -0.27
C ILE A 65 17.28 0.53 -1.48
N ALA A 66 16.66 0.81 -2.64
CA ALA A 66 17.12 0.35 -3.95
C ALA A 66 18.64 0.48 -4.13
N VAL A 67 19.20 1.63 -3.81
CA VAL A 67 20.64 1.91 -3.97
C VAL A 67 21.52 0.97 -3.14
N LEU A 68 21.09 0.57 -1.94
CA LEU A 68 21.84 -0.33 -1.07
C LEU A 68 21.65 -1.81 -1.43
N SER A 69 20.50 -2.17 -2.00
CA SER A 69 20.18 -3.56 -2.36
C SER A 69 20.53 -3.92 -3.79
N ASP A 70 20.72 -2.95 -4.68
CA ASP A 70 21.29 -3.14 -6.02
C ASP A 70 22.74 -3.61 -5.98
N ALA A 71 23.46 -3.32 -4.88
CA ALA A 71 24.80 -3.86 -4.64
C ALA A 71 24.78 -5.36 -4.27
N CYS A 72 23.61 -5.92 -3.95
CA CYS A 72 23.48 -7.31 -3.54
C CYS A 72 23.16 -8.19 -4.78
N PRO A 73 23.97 -9.21 -5.10
CA PRO A 73 23.83 -10.04 -6.30
C PRO A 73 22.69 -11.07 -6.16
N VAL A 74 21.50 -10.61 -5.80
CA VAL A 74 20.27 -11.40 -5.70
C VAL A 74 19.32 -10.96 -6.81
N GLY A 75 18.59 -11.92 -7.41
CA GLY A 75 17.60 -11.61 -8.43
C GLY A 75 16.55 -10.62 -7.93
N ARG A 76 16.00 -9.81 -8.83
CA ARG A 76 14.99 -8.78 -8.51
C ARG A 76 13.84 -9.30 -7.64
N PRO A 77 13.20 -10.46 -7.92
CA PRO A 77 12.07 -10.93 -7.09
C PRO A 77 12.46 -11.12 -5.62
N ARG A 78 13.72 -11.53 -5.34
CA ARG A 78 14.20 -11.68 -3.96
C ARG A 78 14.43 -10.33 -3.28
N GLN A 79 14.94 -9.34 -4.01
CA GLN A 79 15.08 -7.97 -3.51
C GLN A 79 13.71 -7.37 -3.17
N TRP A 80 12.71 -7.52 -4.04
CA TRP A 80 11.33 -7.09 -3.79
C TRP A 80 10.76 -7.75 -2.54
N LEU A 81 10.92 -9.07 -2.40
CA LEU A 81 10.42 -9.80 -1.24
C LEU A 81 11.03 -9.29 0.07
N LEU A 82 12.36 -9.08 0.08
CA LEU A 82 13.07 -8.56 1.25
C LEU A 82 12.64 -7.15 1.65
N ARG A 83 12.22 -6.32 0.69
CA ARG A 83 11.69 -4.96 0.95
C ARG A 83 10.23 -4.98 1.40
N LEU A 84 9.40 -5.80 0.75
CA LEU A 84 7.96 -5.83 0.96
C LEU A 84 7.55 -6.57 2.22
N MET A 85 8.22 -7.67 2.58
CA MET A 85 7.87 -8.45 3.78
C MET A 85 7.82 -7.62 5.06
N PRO A 86 8.85 -6.83 5.42
CA PRO A 86 8.78 -6.01 6.64
C PRO A 86 7.69 -4.93 6.55
N ALA A 87 7.48 -4.32 5.39
CA ALA A 87 6.41 -3.32 5.20
C ALA A 87 5.02 -3.93 5.38
N LEU A 88 4.78 -5.12 4.82
CA LEU A 88 3.53 -5.88 4.99
C LEU A 88 3.33 -6.36 6.43
N ALA A 89 4.40 -6.78 7.12
CA ALA A 89 4.33 -7.14 8.53
C ALA A 89 3.96 -5.94 9.41
N VAL A 90 4.58 -4.77 9.17
CA VAL A 90 4.22 -3.52 9.86
C VAL A 90 2.77 -3.13 9.56
N LEU A 91 2.32 -3.25 8.31
CA LEU A 91 0.93 -3.01 7.92
C LEU A 91 -0.03 -3.92 8.69
N ALA A 92 0.22 -5.22 8.71
CA ALA A 92 -0.62 -6.21 9.36
C ALA A 92 -0.71 -5.98 10.88
N LEU A 93 0.43 -5.72 11.53
CA LEU A 93 0.48 -5.38 12.96
C LEU A 93 -0.26 -4.07 13.25
N SER A 94 -0.04 -3.04 12.44
CA SER A 94 -0.73 -1.75 12.58
C SER A 94 -2.24 -1.89 12.42
N TRP A 95 -2.68 -2.69 11.44
CA TRP A 95 -4.09 -2.98 11.24
C TRP A 95 -4.68 -3.77 12.41
N GLY A 96 -3.97 -4.77 12.94
CA GLY A 96 -4.39 -5.49 14.15
C GLY A 96 -4.55 -4.56 15.36
N CYS A 97 -3.56 -3.69 15.61
CA CYS A 97 -3.64 -2.67 16.66
C CYS A 97 -4.81 -1.72 16.44
N PHE A 98 -5.06 -1.31 15.20
CA PHE A 98 -6.19 -0.45 14.83
C PHE A 98 -7.53 -1.11 15.14
N VAL A 99 -7.72 -2.37 14.73
CA VAL A 99 -8.94 -3.16 14.99
C VAL A 99 -9.19 -3.26 16.49
N VAL A 100 -8.15 -3.57 17.28
CA VAL A 100 -8.26 -3.67 18.75
C VAL A 100 -8.58 -2.31 19.39
N ALA A 101 -7.86 -1.24 19.01
CA ALA A 101 -8.03 0.08 19.60
C ALA A 101 -9.42 0.67 19.30
N VAL A 102 -9.85 0.58 18.04
CA VAL A 102 -11.17 1.09 17.63
C VAL A 102 -12.28 0.20 18.18
N GLY A 103 -12.12 -1.13 18.15
CA GLY A 103 -13.08 -2.07 18.73
C GLY A 103 -13.29 -1.88 20.23
N ALA A 104 -12.23 -1.64 21.00
CA ALA A 104 -12.31 -1.37 22.43
C ALA A 104 -13.03 -0.04 22.76
N ALA A 105 -12.98 0.93 21.85
CA ALA A 105 -13.60 2.23 22.02
C ALA A 105 -15.06 2.30 21.53
N GLN A 106 -15.61 1.21 20.97
CA GLN A 106 -17.00 1.19 20.53
C GLN A 106 -17.98 0.90 21.68
N PRO A 107 -19.14 1.60 21.73
CA PRO A 107 -20.21 1.27 22.66
C PRO A 107 -20.79 -0.12 22.34
N ALA A 108 -21.08 -0.92 23.38
CA ALA A 108 -21.67 -2.26 23.21
C ALA A 108 -23.00 -2.27 22.42
N ALA A 109 -23.72 -1.14 22.39
CA ALA A 109 -24.98 -0.98 21.66
C ALA A 109 -24.82 -0.62 20.17
N ALA A 110 -23.62 -0.30 19.69
CA ALA A 110 -23.41 0.23 18.33
C ALA A 110 -23.31 -0.84 17.22
N GLY A 111 -23.53 -2.11 17.55
CA GLY A 111 -23.33 -3.23 16.63
C GLY A 111 -21.86 -3.57 16.38
N THR A 112 -21.60 -4.70 15.73
CA THR A 112 -20.24 -5.15 15.42
C THR A 112 -19.74 -4.49 14.12
N VAL A 113 -18.57 -3.86 14.17
CA VAL A 113 -17.92 -3.37 12.94
C VAL A 113 -17.56 -4.57 12.05
N PRO A 114 -17.86 -4.51 10.74
CA PRO A 114 -17.58 -5.61 9.82
C PRO A 114 -16.08 -5.65 9.44
N TRP A 115 -15.21 -5.94 10.41
CA TRP A 115 -13.75 -5.96 10.27
C TRP A 115 -13.26 -6.85 9.13
N GLY A 116 -13.94 -7.97 8.88
CA GLY A 116 -13.62 -8.86 7.77
C GLY A 116 -13.73 -8.16 6.42
N GLY A 117 -14.80 -7.39 6.19
CA GLY A 117 -14.97 -6.64 4.94
C GLY A 117 -13.91 -5.54 4.77
N LEU A 118 -13.67 -4.76 5.83
CA LEU A 118 -12.65 -3.71 5.83
C LEU A 118 -11.23 -4.27 5.62
N THR A 119 -10.94 -5.46 6.12
CA THR A 119 -9.66 -6.14 5.87
C THR A 119 -9.50 -6.54 4.40
N VAL A 120 -10.59 -6.97 3.76
CA VAL A 120 -10.60 -7.25 2.30
C VAL A 120 -10.39 -5.96 1.51
N GLU A 121 -11.05 -4.85 1.88
CA GLU A 121 -10.81 -3.54 1.27
C GLU A 121 -9.33 -3.12 1.40
N LEU A 122 -8.73 -3.22 2.59
CA LEU A 122 -7.31 -2.92 2.82
C LEU A 122 -6.39 -3.78 1.95
N THR A 123 -6.68 -5.07 1.87
CA THR A 123 -5.90 -6.03 1.07
C THR A 123 -5.94 -5.64 -0.41
N ALA A 124 -7.11 -5.27 -0.92
CA ALA A 124 -7.27 -4.85 -2.30
C ALA A 124 -6.57 -3.52 -2.60
N TYR A 125 -6.70 -2.51 -1.74
CA TYR A 125 -5.94 -1.26 -1.89
C TYR A 125 -4.43 -1.52 -1.93
N THR A 126 -3.94 -2.36 -1.01
CA THR A 126 -2.52 -2.73 -0.95
C THR A 126 -2.09 -3.43 -2.24
N ALA A 127 -2.86 -4.42 -2.71
CA ALA A 127 -2.55 -5.15 -3.94
C ALA A 127 -2.54 -4.24 -5.18
N VAL A 128 -3.51 -3.33 -5.30
CA VAL A 128 -3.59 -2.36 -6.42
C VAL A 128 -2.43 -1.37 -6.38
N GLY A 129 -2.13 -0.81 -5.21
CA GLY A 129 -0.99 0.10 -5.04
C GLY A 129 0.33 -0.58 -5.41
N LEU A 130 0.54 -1.82 -4.95
CA LEU A 130 1.72 -2.62 -5.29
C LEU A 130 1.78 -2.93 -6.79
N ALA A 131 0.68 -3.31 -7.42
CA ALA A 131 0.63 -3.60 -8.86
C ALA A 131 0.98 -2.36 -9.70
N ALA A 132 0.45 -1.19 -9.35
CA ALA A 132 0.73 0.07 -10.01
C ALA A 132 2.21 0.46 -9.87
N ALA A 133 2.75 0.40 -8.64
CA ALA A 133 4.14 0.72 -8.36
C ALA A 133 5.11 -0.27 -9.05
N ALA A 134 4.82 -1.58 -9.00
CA ALA A 134 5.61 -2.62 -9.66
C ALA A 134 5.58 -2.48 -11.19
N GLY A 135 4.40 -2.23 -11.78
CA GLY A 135 4.27 -2.00 -13.21
C GLY A 135 5.04 -0.76 -13.67
N ARG A 136 5.00 0.32 -12.87
CA ARG A 136 5.73 1.54 -13.19
C ARG A 136 7.24 1.37 -13.05
N GLY A 137 7.70 0.72 -11.98
CA GLY A 137 9.11 0.40 -11.77
C GLY A 137 9.68 -0.54 -12.83
N ARG A 138 8.87 -1.45 -13.36
CA ARG A 138 9.25 -2.31 -14.49
C ARG A 138 9.54 -1.52 -15.77
N ASN A 139 8.73 -0.51 -16.08
CA ASN A 139 8.86 0.29 -17.30
C ASN A 139 9.90 1.41 -17.19
N HIS A 140 10.19 1.86 -15.97
CA HIS A 140 11.09 2.98 -15.70
C HIS A 140 11.87 2.74 -14.40
N PRO A 141 12.90 1.88 -14.44
CA PRO A 141 13.62 1.42 -13.26
C PRO A 141 14.37 2.54 -12.53
N ASP A 142 14.74 3.61 -13.23
CA ASP A 142 15.56 4.70 -12.68
C ASP A 142 14.73 5.78 -11.96
N ASP A 143 13.39 5.73 -12.06
CA ASP A 143 12.50 6.77 -11.52
C ASP A 143 11.59 6.23 -10.40
N SER A 144 12.16 6.26 -9.21
CA SER A 144 11.54 5.72 -8.01
C SER A 144 10.38 6.57 -7.50
N LEU A 145 10.37 7.88 -7.82
CA LEU A 145 9.28 8.81 -7.49
C LEU A 145 8.02 8.49 -8.29
N LEU A 146 8.17 8.16 -9.57
CA LEU A 146 7.02 7.83 -10.42
C LEU A 146 6.29 6.55 -9.99
N ALA A 147 6.98 5.60 -9.35
CA ALA A 147 6.33 4.42 -8.77
C ALA A 147 5.38 4.78 -7.61
N GLY A 148 5.81 5.69 -6.73
CA GLY A 148 4.97 6.21 -5.64
C GLY A 148 3.78 7.01 -6.15
N VAL A 149 3.99 7.87 -7.14
CA VAL A 149 2.91 8.65 -7.79
C VAL A 149 1.89 7.72 -8.44
N ALA A 150 2.33 6.67 -9.13
CA ALA A 150 1.44 5.69 -9.76
C ALA A 150 0.56 4.96 -8.73
N ALA A 151 1.13 4.58 -7.57
CA ALA A 151 0.36 3.97 -6.48
C ALA A 151 -0.70 4.93 -5.95
N VAL A 152 -0.33 6.17 -5.64
CA VAL A 152 -1.28 7.19 -5.13
C VAL A 152 -2.39 7.47 -6.15
N ALA A 153 -2.03 7.61 -7.43
CA ALA A 153 -3.01 7.85 -8.50
C ALA A 153 -3.99 6.68 -8.66
N ALA A 154 -3.52 5.43 -8.61
CA ALA A 154 -4.37 4.25 -8.69
C ALA A 154 -5.35 4.17 -7.50
N LEU A 155 -4.88 4.49 -6.29
CA LEU A 155 -5.71 4.54 -5.10
C LEU A 155 -6.74 5.67 -5.19
N ALA A 156 -6.33 6.87 -5.61
CA ALA A 156 -7.25 8.00 -5.83
C ALA A 156 -8.32 7.68 -6.88
N LEU A 157 -7.98 6.91 -7.92
CA LEU A 157 -8.97 6.45 -8.89
C LEU A 157 -9.99 5.49 -8.24
N LEU A 158 -9.54 4.57 -7.38
CA LEU A 158 -10.43 3.65 -6.65
C LEU A 158 -11.43 4.41 -5.77
N SER A 159 -11.04 5.54 -5.16
CA SER A 159 -11.97 6.34 -4.34
C SER A 159 -13.01 7.12 -5.15
N VAL A 160 -12.82 7.26 -6.47
CA VAL A 160 -13.76 7.94 -7.38
C VAL A 160 -14.71 6.93 -8.07
N LEU A 161 -14.37 5.63 -8.10
CA LEU A 161 -15.26 4.57 -8.58
C LEU A 161 -16.69 4.53 -7.98
N PRO A 162 -16.94 4.98 -6.73
CA PRO A 162 -18.30 5.07 -6.20
C PRO A 162 -19.21 6.05 -6.96
N LEU A 163 -18.64 6.96 -7.76
CA LEU A 163 -19.40 7.85 -8.63
C LEU A 163 -19.91 7.14 -9.91
N LEU A 164 -19.49 5.89 -10.14
CA LEU A 164 -19.98 5.08 -11.25
C LEU A 164 -21.41 4.57 -10.99
N PRO A 165 -22.15 4.17 -12.03
CA PRO A 165 -23.51 3.66 -11.89
C PRO A 165 -23.61 2.56 -10.84
N GLN A 166 -24.71 2.56 -10.07
CA GLN A 166 -24.95 1.76 -8.87
C GLN A 166 -24.52 0.27 -8.95
N ARG A 167 -24.64 -0.34 -10.13
CA ARG A 167 -24.23 -1.73 -10.38
C ARG A 167 -22.71 -2.00 -10.23
N TRP A 168 -21.88 -0.96 -10.33
CA TRP A 168 -20.41 -1.02 -10.24
C TRP A 168 -19.85 -0.48 -8.93
N THR A 169 -20.71 -0.13 -7.97
CA THR A 169 -20.22 0.45 -6.73
C THR A 169 -19.35 -0.57 -5.99
N LEU A 170 -18.15 -0.14 -5.64
CA LEU A 170 -17.26 -0.84 -4.72
C LEU A 170 -17.51 -0.39 -3.27
N ILE A 171 -18.41 0.56 -3.05
CA ILE A 171 -18.74 1.05 -1.72
C ILE A 171 -20.15 0.61 -1.35
N SER A 172 -20.23 -0.06 -0.21
CA SER A 172 -21.48 -0.34 0.49
C SER A 172 -21.36 0.12 1.94
N TYR A 173 -22.50 0.34 2.59
CA TYR A 173 -22.61 0.62 4.02
C TYR A 173 -22.77 -0.69 4.81
N PRO A 174 -22.24 -0.77 6.04
CA PRO A 174 -22.50 -1.87 6.96
C PRO A 174 -24.02 -2.10 7.12
N GLY A 175 -24.44 -3.36 7.11
CA GLY A 175 -25.87 -3.74 7.21
C GLY A 175 -26.64 -3.71 5.88
N SER A 176 -26.04 -3.24 4.79
CA SER A 176 -26.62 -3.36 3.45
C SER A 176 -26.73 -4.84 3.02
N PRO A 177 -27.82 -5.26 2.35
CA PRO A 177 -27.95 -6.61 1.79
C PRO A 177 -26.86 -6.93 0.76
N ASP A 178 -26.32 -5.92 0.09
CA ASP A 178 -25.29 -6.07 -0.94
C ASP A 178 -23.86 -6.19 -0.38
N TRP A 179 -23.68 -6.08 0.93
CA TRP A 179 -22.36 -6.03 1.57
C TRP A 179 -21.46 -7.20 1.14
N ALA A 180 -21.98 -8.43 1.19
CA ALA A 180 -21.23 -9.62 0.82
C ALA A 180 -20.82 -9.61 -0.67
N ALA A 181 -21.74 -9.23 -1.56
CA ALA A 181 -21.49 -9.19 -3.00
C ALA A 181 -20.44 -8.14 -3.36
N VAL A 182 -20.47 -6.97 -2.72
CA VAL A 182 -19.46 -5.92 -2.90
C VAL A 182 -18.08 -6.38 -2.43
N HIS A 183 -17.99 -7.07 -1.30
CA HIS A 183 -16.70 -7.56 -0.79
C HIS A 183 -16.13 -8.72 -1.60
N TRP A 184 -16.97 -9.51 -2.26
CA TRP A 184 -16.52 -10.47 -3.28
C TRP A 184 -15.81 -9.79 -4.45
N ARG A 185 -16.33 -8.63 -4.91
CA ARG A 185 -15.67 -7.84 -5.97
C ARG A 185 -14.33 -7.28 -5.50
N TRP A 186 -14.24 -6.81 -4.25
CA TRP A 186 -12.97 -6.41 -3.65
C TRP A 186 -11.98 -7.55 -3.57
N ALA A 187 -12.41 -8.75 -3.15
CA ALA A 187 -11.55 -9.93 -3.11
C ALA A 187 -11.05 -10.32 -4.52
N ALA A 188 -11.92 -10.27 -5.53
CA ALA A 188 -11.55 -10.51 -6.92
C ALA A 188 -10.55 -9.46 -7.43
N LEU A 189 -10.76 -8.18 -7.09
CA LEU A 189 -9.83 -7.09 -7.40
C LEU A 189 -8.46 -7.32 -6.73
N ALA A 190 -8.45 -7.70 -5.45
CA ALA A 190 -7.23 -8.01 -4.72
C ALA A 190 -6.45 -9.17 -5.37
N ALA A 191 -7.15 -10.25 -5.74
CA ALA A 191 -6.55 -11.39 -6.42
C ALA A 191 -5.97 -10.99 -7.79
N GLY A 192 -6.73 -10.28 -8.62
CA GLY A 192 -6.29 -9.81 -9.94
C GLY A 192 -5.08 -8.88 -9.85
N ALA A 193 -5.13 -7.90 -8.94
CA ALA A 193 -4.03 -6.98 -8.70
C ALA A 193 -2.79 -7.68 -8.12
N GLY A 194 -2.97 -8.65 -7.22
CA GLY A 194 -1.89 -9.48 -6.69
C GLY A 194 -1.18 -10.30 -7.78
N LEU A 195 -1.95 -10.91 -8.68
CA LEU A 195 -1.40 -11.62 -9.85
C LEU A 195 -0.65 -10.67 -10.79
N LEU A 196 -1.18 -9.48 -11.05
CA LEU A 196 -0.52 -8.46 -11.85
C LEU A 196 0.79 -7.99 -11.20
N ALA A 197 0.79 -7.72 -9.89
CA ALA A 197 2.00 -7.37 -9.15
C ALA A 197 3.05 -8.48 -9.24
N ALA A 198 2.65 -9.74 -8.99
CA ALA A 198 3.52 -10.90 -9.12
C ALA A 198 4.10 -11.06 -10.53
N TRP A 199 3.31 -10.79 -11.57
CA TRP A 199 3.78 -10.79 -12.95
C TRP A 199 4.77 -9.64 -13.22
N CYS A 200 4.53 -8.46 -12.66
CA CYS A 200 5.44 -7.31 -12.74
C CYS A 200 6.78 -7.57 -12.02
N PHE A 201 6.78 -8.38 -10.96
CA PHE A 201 8.00 -8.75 -10.22
C PHE A 201 8.86 -9.83 -10.88
N ARG A 202 8.37 -10.48 -11.94
CA ARG A 202 9.20 -11.42 -12.71
C ARG A 202 10.30 -10.63 -13.41
N ASP A 203 11.53 -11.11 -13.29
CA ASP A 203 12.64 -10.57 -14.08
C ASP A 203 12.25 -10.62 -15.56
N PRO A 204 12.35 -9.51 -16.32
CA PRO A 204 12.31 -9.63 -17.76
C PRO A 204 13.45 -10.55 -18.12
N ALA A 205 13.16 -11.69 -18.77
CA ALA A 205 14.18 -12.63 -19.21
C ALA A 205 15.21 -11.85 -20.03
N THR A 206 16.34 -11.49 -19.41
CA THR A 206 17.38 -10.74 -20.11
C THR A 206 18.06 -11.74 -21.04
N PRO A 207 18.02 -11.56 -22.37
CA PRO A 207 18.99 -12.23 -23.20
C PRO A 207 20.36 -11.71 -22.73
N THR A 208 21.22 -12.65 -22.35
CA THR A 208 22.61 -12.44 -21.99
C THR A 208 23.29 -11.68 -23.12
N ARG A 209 23.26 -10.34 -23.12
CA ARG A 209 24.23 -9.58 -23.89
C ARG A 209 25.54 -9.72 -23.13
N LEU A 210 26.20 -10.84 -23.39
CA LEU A 210 27.65 -10.94 -23.35
C LEU A 210 28.13 -9.79 -24.23
N GLN A 211 28.40 -8.65 -23.61
CA GLN A 211 29.18 -7.61 -24.25
C GLN A 211 30.57 -8.23 -24.40
N PRO A 212 31.04 -8.56 -25.61
CA PRO A 212 32.34 -9.18 -25.77
C PRO A 212 33.35 -8.20 -25.19
N ALA A 213 34.17 -8.70 -24.26
CA ALA A 213 35.25 -7.95 -23.64
C ALA A 213 36.05 -7.25 -24.76
N GLY A 214 35.86 -5.94 -24.86
CA GLY A 214 36.60 -5.11 -25.78
C GLY A 214 38.06 -5.14 -25.36
N ARG A 215 38.85 -5.87 -26.15
CA ARG A 215 40.31 -5.80 -26.20
C ARG A 215 40.77 -4.35 -26.06
N ARG A 216 41.58 -4.07 -25.05
CA ARG A 216 42.75 -3.20 -25.13
C ARG A 216 43.86 -3.79 -24.26
#